data_AF-A0A8R2FEN4-F1
#
_entry.id   AF-A0A8R2FEN4-F1
#
_cell.length_a   1.000
_cell.length_b   1.000
_cell.length_c   1.000
_cell.angle_alpha   90.00
_cell.angle_beta   90.00
_cell.angle_gamma   90.00
#
_symmetry.space_group_name_H-M   'P 1'
#
loop_
_entity.id
_entity.type
_entity.pdbx_description
1 polymer ?
#
loop_
_entity_poly.entity_id
_entity_poly.type
_entity_poly.pdbx_seq_one_letter_code
_entity_poly.pdbx_strand_id
1 'polypeptide(L)'
;MPLLAYWFYPPEVKVNNEVPLWATRELEKLGKLSRNEILLLVFVCCALLMWIFAAAWIEPAMAALLIVGLMLWTGVLEWNDITGNKAAWNTFVWFATLVALADGLSSTGFISWLGKEGGLLMSGISPGVATIVLLLAFYLLHYLFASTTAHTTALLPAMLTIASTIPGMNMEVFVLLMVTSLGVMGIITPYGTGPSPIYYGSGYLPTKDYWRLGTIFGAIFLAALLLIGYPWMSMMF
;
A
#
# COMPACT_ATOMS: atom_id res chain seq x y z
N MET A 1 12.06 4.79 -8.32
CA MET A 1 11.51 3.46 -8.66
C MET A 1 11.62 3.16 -10.16
N PRO A 2 11.14 3.99 -11.11
CA PRO A 2 11.17 3.64 -12.55
C PRO A 2 12.58 3.36 -13.12
N LEU A 3 13.58 4.15 -12.72
CA LEU A 3 14.97 3.93 -13.13
C LEU A 3 15.55 2.60 -12.61
N LEU A 4 15.21 2.23 -11.36
CA LEU A 4 15.64 0.96 -10.77
C LEU A 4 14.96 -0.20 -11.50
N ALA A 5 13.65 -0.11 -11.76
CA ALA A 5 12.92 -1.12 -12.52
C ALA A 5 13.51 -1.29 -13.93
N TYR A 6 13.82 -0.19 -14.63
CA TYR A 6 14.44 -0.24 -15.96
C TYR A 6 15.80 -0.95 -15.98
N TRP A 7 16.54 -0.93 -14.88
CA TRP A 7 17.86 -1.55 -14.80
C TRP A 7 17.82 -3.00 -14.28
N PHE A 8 17.03 -3.26 -13.22
CA PHE A 8 16.91 -4.59 -12.60
C PHE A 8 15.94 -5.52 -13.33
N TYR A 9 14.98 -4.96 -14.06
CA TYR A 9 13.97 -5.69 -14.83
C TYR A 9 13.68 -4.95 -16.15
N PRO A 10 14.67 -4.87 -17.06
CA PRO A 10 14.56 -4.08 -18.28
C PRO A 10 13.43 -4.62 -19.17
N PRO A 11 12.62 -3.74 -19.79
CA PRO A 11 11.65 -4.18 -20.78
C PRO A 11 12.39 -4.75 -22.00
N GLU A 12 11.84 -5.82 -22.58
CA GLU A 12 12.40 -6.46 -23.79
C GLU A 12 12.43 -5.48 -24.97
N VAL A 13 11.39 -4.65 -25.09
CA VAL A 13 11.26 -3.63 -26.14
C VAL A 13 11.43 -2.25 -25.50
N LYS A 14 12.53 -1.57 -25.82
CA LYS A 14 12.87 -0.24 -25.28
C LYS A 14 12.40 0.91 -26.17
N VAL A 15 12.40 0.70 -27.48
CA VAL A 15 11.93 1.66 -28.48
C VAL A 15 11.24 0.88 -29.59
N ASN A 16 10.03 1.30 -29.96
CA ASN A 16 9.31 0.77 -31.09
C ASN A 16 8.52 1.89 -31.77
N ASN A 17 8.95 2.28 -32.96
CA ASN A 17 8.33 3.37 -33.73
C ASN A 17 6.98 2.97 -34.35
N GLU A 18 6.69 1.67 -34.45
CA GLU A 18 5.40 1.18 -34.93
C GLU A 18 4.29 1.29 -33.87
N VAL A 19 4.63 1.28 -32.57
CA VAL A 19 3.62 1.35 -31.49
C VAL A 19 2.85 2.68 -31.51
N PRO A 20 3.49 3.87 -31.61
CA PRO A 20 2.77 5.12 -31.77
C PRO A 20 1.91 5.16 -33.04
N LEU A 21 2.44 4.68 -34.17
CA LEU A 21 1.72 4.65 -35.45
C LEU A 21 0.50 3.73 -35.40
N TRP A 22 0.65 2.55 -34.79
CA TRP A 22 -0.44 1.62 -34.54
C TRP A 22 -1.48 2.24 -33.61
N ALA A 23 -1.07 2.87 -32.50
CA ALA A 23 -1.98 3.51 -31.56
C ALA A 23 -2.79 4.64 -32.23
N THR A 24 -2.19 5.44 -33.10
CA THR A 24 -2.92 6.45 -33.89
C THR A 24 -3.97 5.81 -34.80
N ARG A 25 -3.61 4.74 -35.52
CA ARG A 25 -4.56 4.03 -36.40
C ARG A 25 -5.73 3.40 -35.61
N GLU A 26 -5.45 2.82 -34.44
CA GLU A 26 -6.51 2.26 -33.59
C GLU A 26 -7.39 3.35 -32.98
N LEU A 27 -6.82 4.51 -32.60
CA LEU A 27 -7.61 5.65 -32.13
C LEU A 27 -8.54 6.20 -33.22
N GLU A 28 -8.06 6.29 -34.46
CA GLU A 28 -8.90 6.67 -35.60
C GLU A 28 -10.06 5.69 -35.83
N LYS A 29 -9.83 4.38 -35.65
CA LYS A 29 -10.86 3.34 -35.75
C LYS A 29 -11.90 3.41 -34.64
N LEU A 30 -11.48 3.71 -33.40
CA LEU A 30 -12.39 3.88 -32.26
C LEU A 30 -13.34 5.07 -32.48
N GLY A 31 -12.86 6.13 -33.14
CA GLY A 31 -13.67 7.28 -33.49
C GLY A 31 -13.97 8.19 -32.30
N LYS A 32 -15.17 8.79 -32.28
CA LYS A 32 -15.56 9.74 -31.22
C LYS A 32 -15.98 9.00 -29.96
N LEU A 33 -15.70 9.59 -28.81
CA LEU A 33 -16.15 9.08 -27.52
C LEU A 33 -17.68 8.91 -27.50
N SER A 34 -18.10 7.72 -27.11
CA SER A 34 -19.48 7.37 -26.85
C SER A 34 -20.00 8.06 -25.58
N ARG A 35 -21.33 8.09 -25.43
CA ARG A 35 -21.99 8.60 -24.23
C ARG A 35 -21.46 7.92 -22.96
N ASN A 36 -21.29 6.60 -22.99
CA ASN A 36 -20.89 5.84 -21.80
C ASN A 36 -19.43 6.13 -21.42
N GLU A 37 -18.53 6.31 -22.40
CA GLU A 37 -17.14 6.71 -22.12
C GLU A 37 -17.05 8.12 -21.54
N ILE A 38 -17.87 9.06 -22.02
CA ILE A 38 -17.95 10.41 -21.46
C ILE A 38 -18.49 10.38 -20.03
N LEU A 39 -19.57 9.63 -19.78
CA LEU A 39 -20.13 9.48 -18.44
C LEU A 39 -19.13 8.82 -17.48
N LEU A 40 -18.44 7.77 -17.91
CA LEU A 40 -17.36 7.14 -17.15
C LEU A 40 -16.28 8.15 -16.77
N LEU A 41 -15.80 8.95 -17.73
CA LEU A 41 -14.80 9.99 -17.49
C LEU A 41 -15.29 11.03 -16.47
N VAL A 42 -16.53 11.51 -16.62
CA VAL A 42 -17.14 12.46 -15.68
C VAL A 42 -17.19 11.86 -14.27
N PHE A 43 -17.64 10.62 -14.13
CA PHE A 43 -17.73 9.97 -12.83
C PHE A 43 -16.37 9.73 -12.19
N VAL A 44 -15.35 9.34 -12.95
CA VAL A 44 -13.97 9.20 -12.45
C VAL A 44 -13.44 10.56 -11.98
N CYS A 45 -13.64 11.62 -12.75
CA CYS A 45 -13.27 12.98 -12.34
C CYS A 45 -14.01 13.40 -11.06
N CYS A 46 -15.32 13.14 -10.96
CA CYS A 46 -16.08 13.40 -9.74
C CYS A 46 -15.54 12.61 -8.53
N ALA A 47 -15.18 11.34 -8.71
CA ALA A 47 -14.56 10.52 -7.65
C ALA A 47 -13.26 11.15 -7.14
N LEU A 48 -12.38 11.56 -8.06
CA LEU A 48 -11.10 12.20 -7.73
C LEU A 48 -11.31 13.55 -7.03
N LEU A 49 -12.26 14.36 -7.49
CA LEU A 49 -12.59 15.63 -6.85
C LEU A 49 -13.12 15.41 -5.42
N MET A 50 -13.97 14.39 -5.20
CA MET A 50 -14.42 14.03 -3.86
C MET A 50 -13.26 13.58 -2.96
N TRP A 51 -12.33 12.78 -3.47
CA TRP A 51 -11.16 12.36 -2.68
C TRP A 51 -10.22 13.51 -2.32
N ILE A 52 -10.04 14.50 -3.19
CA ILE A 52 -9.14 15.63 -2.93
C ILE A 52 -9.82 16.68 -2.04
N PHE A 53 -11.05 17.05 -2.35
CA PHE A 53 -11.71 18.21 -1.76
C PHE A 53 -12.76 17.86 -0.71
N ALA A 54 -13.30 16.64 -0.71
CA ALA A 54 -14.39 16.24 0.18
C ALA A 54 -13.97 15.24 1.28
N ALA A 55 -12.68 14.95 1.43
CA ALA A 55 -12.17 13.98 2.41
C ALA A 55 -12.53 14.29 3.87
N ALA A 56 -12.85 15.55 4.20
CA ALA A 56 -13.30 15.94 5.54
C ALA A 56 -14.78 15.59 5.83
N TRP A 57 -15.59 15.33 4.80
CA TRP A 57 -17.04 15.09 4.94
C TRP A 57 -17.46 13.71 4.42
N ILE A 58 -16.72 13.15 3.46
CA ILE A 58 -17.06 11.91 2.78
C ILE A 58 -15.88 10.95 2.87
N GLU A 59 -16.12 9.80 3.49
CA GLU A 59 -15.18 8.69 3.50
C GLU A 59 -14.86 8.21 2.07
N PRO A 60 -13.58 7.95 1.73
CA PRO A 60 -13.19 7.56 0.37
C PRO A 60 -13.95 6.35 -0.20
N ALA A 61 -14.28 5.37 0.65
CA ALA A 61 -15.06 4.20 0.26
C ALA A 61 -16.52 4.57 -0.11
N MET A 62 -17.11 5.53 0.61
CA MET A 62 -18.47 5.99 0.35
C MET A 62 -18.54 6.79 -0.96
N ALA A 63 -17.52 7.60 -1.24
CA ALA A 63 -17.39 8.27 -2.54
C ALA A 63 -17.33 7.25 -3.70
N ALA A 64 -16.57 6.17 -3.55
CA ALA A 64 -16.49 5.10 -4.55
C ALA A 64 -17.84 4.39 -4.74
N LEU A 65 -18.54 4.03 -3.65
CA LEU A 65 -19.85 3.37 -3.72
C LEU A 65 -20.92 4.25 -4.39
N LEU A 66 -20.91 5.56 -4.09
CA LEU A 66 -21.80 6.53 -4.74
C LEU A 66 -21.59 6.52 -6.26
N ILE A 67 -20.33 6.58 -6.70
CA ILE A 67 -19.97 6.59 -8.12
C ILE A 67 -20.36 5.28 -8.80
N VAL A 68 -20.12 4.12 -8.17
CA VAL A 68 -20.58 2.83 -8.70
C VAL A 68 -22.11 2.79 -8.81
N GLY A 69 -22.83 3.32 -7.83
CA GLY A 69 -24.29 3.45 -7.87
C GLY A 69 -24.77 4.31 -9.04
N LEU A 70 -24.11 5.44 -9.30
CA LEU A 70 -24.42 6.30 -10.44
C LEU A 70 -24.10 5.62 -11.79
N MET A 71 -23.02 4.85 -11.86
CA MET A 71 -22.66 4.09 -13.06
C MET A 71 -23.69 2.99 -13.37
N LEU A 72 -24.18 2.29 -12.35
CA LEU A 72 -25.28 1.32 -12.49
C LEU A 72 -26.58 2.01 -12.93
N TRP A 73 -26.92 3.14 -12.30
CA TRP A 73 -28.15 3.86 -12.60
C TRP A 73 -28.18 4.44 -14.02
N THR A 74 -27.02 4.89 -14.52
CA THR A 74 -26.90 5.46 -15.88
C THR A 74 -26.66 4.43 -16.98
N GLY A 75 -26.48 3.15 -16.63
CA GLY A 75 -26.20 2.06 -17.57
C GLY A 75 -24.77 2.10 -18.14
N VAL A 76 -23.84 2.74 -17.43
CA VAL A 76 -22.40 2.68 -17.74
C VAL A 76 -21.83 1.34 -17.31
N LEU A 77 -22.34 0.78 -16.21
CA LEU A 77 -22.06 -0.58 -15.75
C LEU A 77 -23.35 -1.37 -15.64
N GLU A 78 -23.28 -2.66 -15.97
CA GLU A 78 -24.33 -3.62 -15.67
C GLU A 78 -24.04 -4.34 -14.34
N TRP A 79 -25.09 -4.86 -13.70
CA TRP A 79 -24.94 -5.62 -12.45
C TRP A 79 -24.05 -6.87 -12.62
N ASN A 80 -24.08 -7.47 -13.81
CA ASN A 80 -23.24 -8.61 -14.16
C ASN A 80 -21.75 -8.23 -14.23
N ASP A 81 -21.42 -6.99 -14.58
CA ASP A 81 -20.02 -6.53 -14.57
C ASP A 81 -19.45 -6.51 -13.15
N ILE A 82 -20.29 -6.20 -12.15
CA ILE A 82 -19.88 -6.20 -10.73
C ILE A 82 -19.84 -7.63 -10.19
N THR A 83 -20.92 -8.40 -10.35
CA THR A 83 -21.01 -9.75 -9.78
C THR A 83 -20.09 -10.74 -10.49
N GLY A 84 -19.79 -10.52 -11.78
CA GLY A 84 -18.86 -11.32 -12.56
C GLY A 84 -17.38 -11.01 -12.30
N ASN A 85 -17.05 -9.90 -11.63
CA ASN A 85 -15.66 -9.51 -11.37
C ASN A 85 -15.01 -10.31 -10.23
N LYS A 86 -14.61 -11.55 -10.55
CA LYS A 86 -13.99 -12.48 -9.58
C LYS A 86 -12.77 -11.90 -8.87
N ALA A 87 -11.98 -11.06 -9.54
CA ALA A 87 -10.79 -10.46 -8.95
C ALA A 87 -11.14 -9.49 -7.81
N ALA A 88 -12.17 -8.66 -8.00
CA ALA A 88 -12.67 -7.75 -6.97
C ALA A 88 -13.22 -8.52 -5.75
N TRP A 89 -14.05 -9.54 -5.98
CA TRP A 89 -14.61 -10.37 -4.90
C TRP A 89 -13.55 -11.17 -4.13
N ASN A 90 -12.58 -11.75 -4.84
CA ASN A 90 -11.46 -12.45 -4.22
C ASN A 90 -10.66 -11.50 -3.31
N THR A 91 -10.38 -10.29 -3.80
CA THR A 91 -9.69 -9.25 -3.02
C THR A 91 -10.50 -8.86 -1.79
N PHE A 92 -11.81 -8.61 -1.94
CA PHE A 92 -12.70 -8.23 -0.83
C PHE A 92 -12.73 -9.27 0.30
N VAL A 93 -12.98 -10.55 -0.03
CA VAL A 93 -13.07 -11.63 0.96
C VAL A 93 -11.73 -11.79 1.69
N TRP A 94 -10.64 -11.79 0.94
CA TRP A 94 -9.32 -12.00 1.50
C TRP A 94 -8.89 -10.86 2.45
N PHE A 95 -9.11 -9.59 2.06
CA PHE A 95 -8.84 -8.45 2.94
C PHE A 95 -9.74 -8.44 4.19
N ALA A 96 -11.04 -8.75 4.04
CA ALA A 96 -11.98 -8.77 5.16
C ALA A 96 -11.57 -9.79 6.23
N THR A 97 -11.16 -11.00 5.84
CA THR A 97 -10.68 -12.03 6.78
C THR A 97 -9.44 -11.59 7.54
N LEU A 98 -8.46 -10.96 6.86
CA LEU A 98 -7.21 -10.56 7.50
C LEU A 98 -7.39 -9.41 8.49
N VAL A 99 -8.23 -8.44 8.16
CA VAL A 99 -8.56 -7.33 9.07
C VAL A 99 -9.27 -7.88 10.32
N ALA A 100 -10.20 -8.82 10.15
CA ALA A 100 -10.87 -9.46 11.29
C ALA A 100 -9.90 -10.24 12.19
N LEU A 101 -8.92 -10.95 11.61
CA LEU A 101 -7.90 -11.67 12.38
C LEU A 101 -6.97 -10.71 13.15
N ALA A 102 -6.59 -9.59 12.55
CA ALA A 102 -5.76 -8.57 13.20
C ALA A 102 -6.50 -7.91 14.38
N ASP A 103 -7.78 -7.60 14.22
CA ASP A 103 -8.62 -7.09 15.31
C ASP A 103 -8.80 -8.13 16.43
N GLY A 104 -9.02 -9.39 16.06
CA GLY A 104 -9.02 -10.52 17.00
C GLY A 104 -7.74 -10.59 17.83
N LEU A 105 -6.57 -10.49 17.19
CA LEU A 105 -5.28 -10.50 17.90
C LEU A 105 -5.15 -9.31 18.88
N SER A 106 -5.60 -8.13 18.49
CA SER A 106 -5.62 -6.94 19.36
C SER A 106 -6.51 -7.15 20.58
N SER A 107 -7.74 -7.63 20.38
CA SER A 107 -8.74 -7.81 21.45
C SER A 107 -8.33 -8.84 22.52
N THR A 108 -7.49 -9.82 22.18
CA THR A 108 -6.96 -10.80 23.16
C THR A 108 -5.95 -10.23 24.14
N GLY A 109 -5.51 -8.98 23.96
CA GLY A 109 -4.45 -8.36 24.77
C GLY A 109 -3.04 -8.77 24.37
N PHE A 110 -2.87 -9.59 23.32
CA PHE A 110 -1.57 -10.03 22.81
C PHE A 110 -0.65 -8.84 22.47
N ILE A 111 -1.20 -7.79 21.84
CA ILE A 111 -0.44 -6.59 21.47
C ILE A 111 0.10 -5.86 22.70
N SER A 112 -0.69 -5.79 23.78
CA SER A 112 -0.26 -5.20 25.05
C SER A 112 0.81 -6.04 25.75
N TRP A 113 0.64 -7.36 25.75
CA TRP A 113 1.65 -8.30 26.28
C TRP A 113 2.98 -8.19 25.51
N LEU A 114 2.92 -8.23 24.18
CA LEU A 114 4.09 -8.10 23.31
C LEU A 114 4.82 -6.77 23.56
N GLY A 115 4.07 -5.69 23.79
CA GLY A 115 4.64 -4.39 24.15
C GLY A 115 5.41 -4.39 25.47
N LYS A 116 4.92 -5.12 26.48
CA LYS A 116 5.60 -5.26 27.78
C LYS A 116 6.88 -6.09 27.67
N GLU A 117 6.80 -7.27 27.06
CA GLU A 117 7.96 -8.15 26.87
C GLU A 117 9.01 -7.50 25.96
N GLY A 118 8.57 -6.82 24.90
CA GLY A 118 9.44 -6.05 24.02
C GLY A 118 10.17 -4.92 24.75
N GLY A 119 9.50 -4.19 25.65
CA GLY A 119 10.11 -3.15 26.47
C GLY A 119 11.22 -3.70 27.39
N LEU A 120 11.03 -4.88 27.98
CA LEU A 120 12.06 -5.54 28.80
C LEU A 120 13.31 -5.87 27.97
N LEU A 121 13.12 -6.36 26.74
CA LEU A 121 14.22 -6.68 25.82
C LEU A 121 14.99 -5.43 25.36
N MET A 122 14.37 -4.26 25.39
CA MET A 122 14.98 -2.98 25.00
C MET A 122 15.70 -2.25 26.16
N SER A 123 15.65 -2.80 27.37
CA SER A 123 16.31 -2.19 28.54
C SER A 123 17.82 -2.09 28.34
N GLY A 124 18.38 -0.88 28.57
CA GLY A 124 19.82 -0.60 28.40
C GLY A 124 20.26 -0.36 26.95
N ILE A 125 19.36 -0.43 25.96
CA ILE A 125 19.66 -0.10 24.56
C ILE A 125 19.51 1.41 24.34
N SER A 126 20.43 2.03 23.59
CA SER A 126 20.31 3.44 23.25
C SER A 126 19.07 3.72 22.37
N PRO A 127 18.39 4.88 22.52
CA PRO A 127 17.16 5.18 21.78
C PRO A 127 17.30 5.08 20.25
N GLY A 128 18.44 5.49 19.70
CA GLY A 128 18.70 5.39 18.26
C GLY A 128 18.80 3.94 17.77
N VAL A 129 19.50 3.08 18.53
CA VAL A 129 19.58 1.64 18.20
C VAL A 129 18.21 0.98 18.35
N ALA A 130 17.46 1.29 19.41
CA ALA A 130 16.11 0.79 19.60
C ALA A 130 15.17 1.21 18.46
N THR A 131 15.28 2.46 17.97
CA THR A 131 14.51 2.95 16.82
C THR A 131 14.77 2.09 15.57
N ILE A 132 16.05 1.82 15.27
CA ILE A 132 16.43 1.00 14.11
C ILE A 132 15.92 -0.43 14.28
N VAL A 133 16.11 -1.05 15.45
CA VAL A 133 15.67 -2.43 15.72
C VAL A 133 14.16 -2.56 15.58
N LEU A 134 13.40 -1.64 16.18
CA LEU A 134 11.93 -1.65 16.10
C LEU A 134 11.44 -1.39 14.68
N LEU A 135 12.07 -0.48 13.93
CA LEU A 135 11.75 -0.27 12.51
C LEU A 135 12.01 -1.53 11.68
N LEU A 136 13.15 -2.19 11.87
CA LEU A 136 13.47 -3.43 11.15
C LEU A 136 12.48 -4.54 11.50
N ALA A 137 12.12 -4.68 12.78
CA ALA A 137 11.11 -5.64 13.21
C ALA A 137 9.74 -5.33 12.58
N PHE A 138 9.29 -4.08 12.64
CA PHE A 138 8.04 -3.62 12.04
C PHE A 138 8.01 -3.91 10.53
N TYR A 139 9.09 -3.56 9.81
CA TYR A 139 9.23 -3.83 8.38
C TYR A 139 9.20 -5.33 8.05
N LEU A 140 9.97 -6.16 8.77
CA LEU A 140 10.06 -7.60 8.51
C LEU A 140 8.77 -8.33 8.85
N LEU A 141 8.08 -7.92 9.92
CA LEU A 141 6.80 -8.50 10.29
C LEU A 141 5.76 -8.31 9.19
N HIS A 142 5.88 -7.29 8.33
CA HIS A 142 4.97 -7.10 7.21
C HIS A 142 4.96 -8.25 6.19
N TYR A 143 6.02 -9.07 6.12
CA TYR A 143 5.97 -10.31 5.33
C TYR A 143 4.87 -11.28 5.79
N LEU A 144 4.48 -11.21 7.05
CA LEU A 144 3.42 -12.00 7.67
C LEU A 144 2.04 -11.34 7.55
N PHE A 145 2.01 -10.08 7.10
CA PHE A 145 0.78 -9.33 6.94
C PHE A 145 0.47 -9.12 5.46
N ALA A 146 -0.83 -9.09 5.23
CA ALA A 146 -1.37 -9.07 3.90
C ALA A 146 -2.21 -7.80 3.64
N SER A 147 -2.03 -6.81 4.52
CA SER A 147 -2.60 -5.49 4.40
C SER A 147 -1.78 -4.54 5.25
N THR A 148 -1.33 -3.43 4.67
CA THR A 148 -0.71 -2.34 5.43
C THR A 148 -1.65 -1.80 6.50
N THR A 149 -2.96 -1.78 6.25
CA THR A 149 -3.95 -1.37 7.26
C THR A 149 -3.97 -2.36 8.43
N ALA A 150 -4.11 -3.67 8.17
CA ALA A 150 -4.12 -4.68 9.22
C ALA A 150 -2.81 -4.70 10.02
N HIS A 151 -1.67 -4.57 9.32
CA HIS A 151 -0.35 -4.46 9.92
C HIS A 151 -0.25 -3.26 10.86
N THR A 152 -0.67 -2.07 10.39
CA THR A 152 -0.61 -0.84 11.18
C THR A 152 -1.52 -0.91 12.39
N THR A 153 -2.76 -1.37 12.23
CA THR A 153 -3.71 -1.51 13.34
C THR A 153 -3.21 -2.46 14.42
N ALA A 154 -2.57 -3.58 14.03
CA ALA A 154 -2.06 -4.56 14.98
C ALA A 154 -0.75 -4.10 15.65
N LEU A 155 0.24 -3.67 14.86
CA LEU A 155 1.62 -3.56 15.34
C LEU A 155 2.02 -2.13 15.71
N LEU A 156 1.47 -1.09 15.08
CA LEU A 156 1.89 0.28 15.37
C LEU A 156 1.65 0.66 16.85
N PRO A 157 0.49 0.36 17.47
CA PRO A 157 0.29 0.63 18.89
C PRO A 157 1.29 -0.09 19.80
N ALA A 158 1.66 -1.34 19.47
CA ALA A 158 2.68 -2.09 20.20
C ALA A 158 4.06 -1.42 20.08
N MET A 159 4.47 -1.05 18.86
CA MET A 159 5.76 -0.38 18.63
C MET A 159 5.85 0.94 19.39
N LEU A 160 4.78 1.74 19.37
CA LEU A 160 4.72 3.03 20.09
C LEU A 160 4.73 2.82 21.61
N THR A 161 4.04 1.80 22.10
CA THR A 161 4.04 1.44 23.52
C THR A 161 5.46 1.07 23.96
N ILE A 162 6.16 0.19 23.23
CA ILE A 162 7.55 -0.18 23.52
C ILE A 162 8.44 1.07 23.50
N ALA A 163 8.39 1.86 22.43
CA ALA A 163 9.22 3.05 22.27
C ALA A 163 9.03 4.06 23.41
N SER A 164 7.78 4.24 23.89
CA SER A 164 7.48 5.15 25.00
C SER A 164 8.12 4.76 26.34
N THR A 165 8.49 3.48 26.51
CA THR A 165 9.17 3.00 27.72
C THR A 165 10.68 3.25 27.72
N ILE A 166 11.24 3.67 26.58
CA ILE A 166 12.69 3.84 26.41
C ILE A 166 13.09 5.28 26.75
N PRO A 167 13.90 5.51 27.80
CA PRO A 167 14.30 6.86 28.21
C PRO A 167 15.05 7.60 27.09
N GLY A 168 14.64 8.82 26.79
CA GLY A 168 15.27 9.66 25.76
C GLY A 168 14.85 9.36 24.32
N MET A 169 13.79 8.56 24.11
CA MET A 169 13.20 8.34 22.79
C MET A 169 12.54 9.60 22.24
N ASN A 170 12.94 10.05 21.05
CA ASN A 170 12.20 11.07 20.30
C ASN A 170 10.98 10.40 19.63
N MET A 171 9.83 10.48 20.30
CA MET A 171 8.59 9.83 19.84
C MET A 171 8.05 10.42 18.54
N GLU A 172 8.27 11.71 18.27
CA GLU A 172 7.83 12.35 17.03
C GLU A 172 8.57 11.76 15.82
N VAL A 173 9.91 11.73 15.90
CA VAL A 173 10.75 11.09 14.87
C VAL A 173 10.42 9.60 14.74
N PHE A 174 10.22 8.89 15.85
CA PHE A 174 9.90 7.47 15.83
C PHE A 174 8.57 7.18 15.10
N VAL A 175 7.51 7.94 15.40
CA VAL A 175 6.21 7.82 14.74
C VAL A 175 6.33 8.13 13.24
N LEU A 176 6.99 9.23 12.88
CA LEU A 176 7.19 9.62 11.48
C LEU A 176 7.92 8.50 10.72
N LEU A 177 8.94 7.91 11.32
CA LEU A 177 9.70 6.81 10.73
C LEU A 177 8.84 5.55 10.54
N MET A 178 8.06 5.16 11.56
CA MET A 178 7.14 4.01 11.48
C MET A 178 6.11 4.21 10.37
N VAL A 179 5.43 5.36 10.33
CA VAL A 179 4.37 5.64 9.36
C VAL A 179 4.94 5.76 7.93
N THR A 180 6.11 6.38 7.76
CA THR A 180 6.77 6.46 6.45
C THR A 180 7.19 5.07 5.94
N SER A 181 7.60 4.18 6.84
CA SER A 181 7.99 2.80 6.47
C SER A 181 6.84 1.99 5.86
N LEU A 182 5.58 2.33 6.14
CA LEU A 182 4.39 1.69 5.57
C LEU A 182 4.36 1.77 4.04
N GLY A 183 4.84 2.89 3.48
CA GLY A 183 4.96 3.04 2.03
C GLY A 183 6.07 2.17 1.43
N VAL A 184 7.14 1.93 2.20
CA VAL A 184 8.31 1.15 1.77
C VAL A 184 8.04 -0.35 1.81
N MET A 185 7.33 -0.84 2.83
CA MET A 185 6.96 -2.25 2.95
C MET A 185 5.90 -2.69 1.94
N GLY A 186 5.23 -1.75 1.27
CA GLY A 186 4.10 -2.08 0.40
C GLY A 186 4.43 -2.91 -0.85
N ILE A 187 5.71 -2.98 -1.21
CA ILE A 187 6.19 -3.64 -2.43
C ILE A 187 6.86 -5.00 -2.18
N ILE A 188 6.97 -5.43 -0.92
CA ILE A 188 7.85 -6.55 -0.55
C ILE A 188 7.21 -7.93 -0.76
N THR A 189 5.87 -7.98 -0.80
CA THR A 189 5.07 -9.19 -1.07
C THR A 189 3.97 -8.89 -2.08
N PRO A 190 3.51 -9.90 -2.85
CA PRO A 190 2.41 -9.75 -3.82
C PRO A 190 1.06 -9.42 -3.19
N TYR A 191 1.02 -9.38 -1.87
CA TYR A 191 -0.18 -9.25 -1.07
C TYR A 191 -0.05 -8.15 -0.01
N GLY A 192 1.07 -7.41 0.03
CA GLY A 192 1.38 -6.47 1.11
C GLY A 192 0.52 -5.21 1.14
N THR A 193 -0.12 -4.84 0.02
CA THR A 193 -0.99 -3.65 -0.10
C THR A 193 -2.21 -3.94 -0.98
N GLY A 194 -3.22 -3.06 -0.94
CA GLY A 194 -4.41 -3.13 -1.81
C GLY A 194 -4.09 -3.30 -3.31
N PRO A 195 -3.17 -2.50 -3.88
CA PRO A 195 -2.78 -2.66 -5.29
C PRO A 195 -1.98 -3.93 -5.60
N SER A 196 -1.25 -4.50 -4.64
CA SER A 196 -0.31 -5.60 -4.90
C SER A 196 -0.97 -6.84 -5.53
N PRO A 197 -2.10 -7.36 -5.02
CA PRO A 197 -2.81 -8.48 -5.63
C PRO A 197 -3.34 -8.20 -7.04
N ILE A 198 -3.69 -6.94 -7.35
CA ILE A 198 -4.17 -6.54 -8.67
C ILE A 198 -3.03 -6.69 -9.70
N TYR A 199 -1.85 -6.17 -9.37
CA TYR A 199 -0.66 -6.33 -10.22
C TYR A 199 -0.22 -7.79 -10.31
N TYR A 200 -0.20 -8.51 -9.20
CA TYR A 200 0.18 -9.92 -9.16
C TYR A 200 -0.79 -10.80 -9.97
N GLY A 201 -2.10 -10.57 -9.85
CA GLY A 201 -3.16 -11.28 -10.57
C GLY A 201 -3.26 -10.94 -12.06
N SER A 202 -2.56 -9.91 -12.54
CA SER A 202 -2.59 -9.51 -13.95
C SER A 202 -1.92 -10.52 -14.90
N GLY A 203 -1.10 -11.43 -14.37
CA GLY A 203 -0.34 -12.41 -15.15
C GLY A 203 0.95 -11.87 -15.80
N TYR A 204 1.23 -10.57 -15.72
CA TYR A 204 2.41 -9.95 -16.31
C TYR A 204 3.69 -10.03 -15.46
N LEU A 205 3.56 -10.28 -14.16
CA LEU A 205 4.70 -10.35 -13.23
C LEU A 205 4.76 -11.74 -12.58
N PRO A 206 5.68 -12.62 -13.01
CA PRO A 206 5.84 -13.94 -12.43
C PRO A 206 6.13 -13.89 -10.92
N THR A 207 5.63 -14.87 -10.16
CA THR A 207 5.80 -14.94 -8.70
C THR A 207 7.25 -14.80 -8.27
N LYS A 208 8.16 -15.53 -8.93
CA LYS A 208 9.60 -15.48 -8.63
C LYS A 208 10.17 -14.07 -8.76
N ASP A 209 9.78 -13.35 -9.80
CA ASP A 209 10.28 -12.00 -10.06
C ASP A 209 9.66 -10.98 -9.10
N TYR A 210 8.39 -11.14 -8.75
CA TYR A 210 7.75 -10.31 -7.72
C TYR A 210 8.54 -10.38 -6.41
N TRP A 211 8.79 -11.58 -5.89
CA TRP A 211 9.53 -11.76 -4.63
C TRP A 211 10.97 -11.26 -4.72
N ARG A 212 11.67 -11.58 -5.82
CA ARG A 212 13.05 -11.11 -6.05
C ARG A 212 13.13 -9.59 -6.09
N LEU A 213 12.29 -8.94 -6.89
CA LEU A 213 12.28 -7.48 -7.04
C LEU A 213 11.78 -6.80 -5.77
N GLY A 214 10.78 -7.36 -5.11
CA GLY A 214 10.27 -6.89 -3.82
C GLY A 214 11.35 -6.86 -2.74
N THR A 215 12.16 -7.92 -2.63
CA THR A 215 13.30 -7.94 -1.70
C THR A 215 14.39 -6.93 -2.09
N ILE A 216 14.75 -6.83 -3.38
CA ILE A 216 15.80 -5.89 -3.84
C ILE A 216 15.37 -4.44 -3.61
N PHE A 217 14.20 -4.05 -4.11
CA PHE A 217 13.70 -2.68 -3.98
C PHE A 217 13.33 -2.35 -2.55
N GLY A 218 12.76 -3.32 -1.82
CA GLY A 218 12.49 -3.20 -0.40
C GLY A 218 13.75 -2.87 0.40
N ALA A 219 14.85 -3.60 0.18
CA ALA A 219 16.13 -3.34 0.84
C ALA A 219 16.70 -1.96 0.46
N ILE A 220 16.64 -1.57 -0.81
CA ILE A 220 17.11 -0.24 -1.27
C ILE A 220 16.31 0.88 -0.59
N PHE A 221 14.99 0.75 -0.54
CA PHE A 221 14.12 1.78 0.05
C PHE A 221 14.24 1.81 1.57
N LEU A 222 14.40 0.66 2.22
CA LEU A 222 14.65 0.60 3.67
C LEU A 222 16.00 1.23 4.01
N ALA A 223 17.04 0.95 3.22
CA ALA A 223 18.34 1.59 3.36
C ALA A 223 18.26 3.10 3.12
N ALA A 224 17.53 3.56 2.11
CA ALA A 224 17.30 4.98 1.88
C ALA A 224 16.55 5.64 3.05
N LEU A 225 15.53 4.97 3.60
CA LEU A 225 14.81 5.46 4.78
C LEU A 225 15.73 5.57 6.00
N LEU A 226 16.60 4.58 6.24
CA LEU A 226 17.52 4.57 7.38
C LEU A 226 18.70 5.54 7.22
N LEU A 227 19.27 5.67 6.02
CA LEU A 227 20.49 6.45 5.77
C LEU A 227 20.21 7.91 5.41
N ILE A 228 19.02 8.20 4.89
CA ILE A 228 18.63 9.55 4.46
C ILE A 228 17.45 10.03 5.30
N GLY A 229 16.35 9.25 5.32
CA GLY A 229 15.11 9.65 5.99
C GLY A 229 15.28 9.87 7.49
N TYR A 230 15.84 8.89 8.20
CA TYR A 230 16.00 8.94 9.65
C TYR A 230 16.92 10.09 10.11
N PRO A 231 18.14 10.28 9.56
CA PRO A 231 18.97 11.43 9.89
C PRO A 231 18.31 12.78 9.59
N TRP A 232 17.61 12.88 8.46
CA TRP A 232 16.89 14.09 8.09
C TRP A 232 15.76 14.41 9.07
N MET A 233 14.94 13.41 9.44
CA MET A 233 13.87 13.59 10.44
C MET A 233 14.45 13.96 11.80
N SER A 234 15.50 13.28 12.27
CA SER A 234 16.16 13.59 13.55
C SER A 234 16.85 14.97 13.59
N MET A 235 17.15 15.55 12.43
CA MET A 235 17.70 16.90 12.35
C MET A 235 16.60 17.96 12.39
N MET A 236 15.41 17.64 11.84
CA MET A 236 14.30 18.59 11.73
C MET A 236 13.36 18.60 12.94
N PHE A 237 13.24 17.47 13.64
CA PHE A 237 12.34 17.22 14.77
C PHE A 237 13.13 16.58 15.93
#